data_AF-A0A7N2LRB9-F1
#
_entry.id   AF-A0A7N2LRB9-F1
#
_cell.length_a   1.000
_cell.length_b   1.000
_cell.length_c   1.000
_cell.angle_alpha   90.00
_cell.angle_beta   90.00
_cell.angle_gamma   90.00
#
_symmetry.space_group_name_H-M   'P 1'
#
loop_
_entity.id
_entity.type
_entity.pdbx_description
1 polymer ?
#
loop_
_entity_poly.entity_id
_entity_poly.type
_entity_poly.pdbx_seq_one_letter_code
_entity_poly.pdbx_strand_id
1 'polypeptide(L)'
;MHQAIPYSYKTYFPTTIGLSRDTSTTTTTTTTSVADATNVGKLVSENAVMVFGRRGCCMCHVVKRLLQGLGVNPTVSEVDDQDEAAVINQLLKIISVDQESGGQDGSSVQFPVVFVGGKLFGGLERVMATHISGELVPILKEAGALWL
;
A
#
# COMPACT_ATOMS: atom_id res chain seq x y z
N MET A 1 -14.59 -39.49 -28.24
CA MET A 1 -13.38 -39.06 -27.51
C MET A 1 -12.81 -37.87 -28.27
N HIS A 2 -13.06 -36.65 -27.81
CA HIS A 2 -12.58 -35.44 -28.47
C HIS A 2 -11.11 -35.22 -28.11
N GLN A 3 -10.21 -35.43 -29.08
CA GLN A 3 -8.79 -35.11 -28.93
C GLN A 3 -8.60 -33.60 -28.96
N ALA A 4 -7.92 -33.07 -27.94
CA ALA A 4 -7.58 -31.66 -27.82
C ALA A 4 -6.57 -31.25 -28.91
N ILE A 5 -6.76 -30.05 -29.48
CA ILE A 5 -5.83 -29.43 -30.41
C ILE A 5 -4.56 -29.01 -29.63
N PRO A 6 -3.35 -29.38 -30.07
CA PRO A 6 -2.12 -29.00 -29.38
C PRO A 6 -1.80 -27.52 -29.64
N TYR A 7 -1.70 -26.72 -28.58
CA TYR A 7 -1.16 -25.36 -28.67
C TYR A 7 0.35 -25.44 -28.89
N SER A 8 0.78 -25.21 -30.14
CA SER A 8 2.19 -25.03 -30.48
C SER A 8 2.68 -23.68 -29.95
N TYR A 9 3.50 -23.69 -28.92
CA TYR A 9 4.21 -22.49 -28.48
C TYR A 9 5.38 -22.25 -29.44
N LYS A 10 5.30 -21.20 -30.26
CA LYS A 10 6.44 -20.73 -31.06
C LYS A 10 7.23 -19.74 -30.21
N THR A 11 8.39 -20.16 -29.70
CA THR A 11 9.40 -19.30 -29.09
C THR A 11 10.06 -18.46 -30.18
N TYR A 12 9.76 -17.17 -30.21
CA TYR A 12 10.56 -16.18 -30.94
C TYR A 12 11.49 -15.49 -29.95
N PHE A 13 12.75 -15.92 -29.93
CA PHE A 13 13.83 -15.19 -29.27
C PHE A 13 14.50 -14.28 -30.30
N PRO A 14 14.68 -12.99 -29.99
CA PRO A 14 15.84 -12.26 -30.44
C PRO A 14 16.67 -11.81 -29.23
N THR A 15 17.88 -12.36 -29.14
CA THR A 15 18.93 -11.94 -28.20
C THR A 15 19.74 -10.83 -28.85
N THR A 16 19.77 -9.63 -28.28
CA THR A 16 20.97 -8.99 -27.71
C THR A 16 20.79 -7.47 -27.46
N ILE A 17 20.94 -7.13 -26.18
CA ILE A 17 21.81 -6.07 -25.61
C ILE A 17 21.59 -4.62 -26.08
N GLY A 18 21.07 -3.82 -25.14
CA GLY A 18 21.05 -2.36 -25.17
C GLY A 18 20.24 -1.79 -23.99
N LEU A 19 20.57 -2.19 -22.75
CA LEU A 19 19.89 -1.67 -21.54
C LEU A 19 20.40 -0.26 -21.23
N SER A 20 19.87 0.74 -21.92
CA SER A 20 19.87 2.13 -21.43
C SER A 20 18.53 2.37 -20.77
N ARG A 21 18.48 2.23 -19.45
CA ARG A 21 17.30 2.46 -18.63
C ARG A 21 17.22 3.94 -18.28
N ASP A 22 16.89 4.78 -19.26
CA ASP A 22 16.44 6.14 -19.01
C ASP A 22 14.92 6.14 -18.89
N THR A 23 14.42 5.70 -17.73
CA THR A 23 13.08 6.08 -17.27
C THR A 23 13.20 7.39 -16.50
N SER A 24 13.47 8.48 -17.21
CA SER A 24 13.04 9.81 -16.78
C SER A 24 11.55 9.94 -17.05
N THR A 25 10.73 9.15 -16.35
CA THR A 25 9.33 9.53 -16.15
C THR A 25 9.36 10.51 -15.00
N THR A 26 9.18 11.79 -15.33
CA THR A 26 8.78 12.84 -14.40
C THR A 26 7.49 12.42 -13.71
N THR A 27 7.63 11.52 -12.75
CA THR A 27 6.60 11.19 -11.78
C THR A 27 6.69 12.35 -10.81
N THR A 28 5.61 13.12 -10.68
CA THR A 28 5.44 14.02 -9.55
C THR A 28 5.40 13.12 -8.32
N THR A 29 6.61 12.81 -7.85
CA THR A 29 6.86 11.94 -6.73
C THR A 29 6.93 12.90 -5.58
N THR A 30 5.89 12.95 -4.76
CA THR A 30 6.10 13.30 -3.36
C THR A 30 6.74 12.07 -2.72
N THR A 31 7.95 11.70 -3.17
CA THR A 31 8.87 10.90 -2.38
C THR A 31 9.35 11.87 -1.32
N THR A 32 8.70 11.87 -0.18
CA THR A 32 9.32 12.38 1.03
C THR A 32 10.44 11.41 1.41
N SER A 33 11.58 11.49 0.71
CA SER A 33 12.85 10.99 1.21
C SER A 33 13.29 11.93 2.32
N VAL A 34 12.68 11.82 3.49
CA VAL A 34 13.05 12.65 4.64
C VAL A 34 13.86 11.78 5.57
N ALA A 35 15.17 11.98 5.50
CA ALA A 35 16.13 11.55 6.49
C ALA A 35 15.95 12.39 7.78
N ASP A 36 14.79 12.28 8.40
CA ASP A 36 14.53 12.75 9.76
C ASP A 36 13.54 11.75 10.33
N ALA A 37 13.93 11.05 11.40
CA ALA A 37 13.14 10.04 12.10
C ALA A 37 11.63 10.34 12.03
N THR A 38 10.98 9.71 11.05
CA THR A 38 9.63 10.04 10.62
C THR A 38 8.69 9.75 11.75
N ASN A 39 8.07 10.79 12.31
CA ASN A 39 6.98 10.62 13.26
C ASN A 39 5.79 10.03 12.48
N VAL A 40 5.65 8.70 12.53
CA VAL A 40 4.61 7.95 11.80
C VAL A 40 3.22 8.50 12.16
N GLY A 41 3.01 8.87 13.42
CA GLY A 41 1.74 9.43 13.89
C GLY A 41 1.38 10.76 13.22
N LYS A 42 2.36 11.65 13.04
CA LYS A 42 2.16 12.91 12.32
C LYS A 42 1.73 12.67 10.87
N LEU A 43 2.45 11.79 10.16
CA LEU A 43 2.11 11.44 8.77
C LEU A 43 0.70 10.85 8.64
N VAL A 44 0.31 10.00 9.59
CA VAL A 44 -1.04 9.42 9.63
C VAL A 44 -2.09 10.50 9.88
N SER A 45 -1.82 11.47 10.76
CA SER A 45 -2.78 12.54 11.09
C SER A 45 -2.94 13.60 9.99
N GLU A 46 -1.88 13.87 9.22
CA GLU A 46 -1.88 14.88 8.15
C GLU A 46 -2.52 14.39 6.84
N ASN A 47 -2.62 13.07 6.66
CA ASN A 47 -3.10 12.46 5.41
C ASN A 47 -4.46 11.77 5.62
N ALA A 48 -5.42 12.07 4.75
CA ALA A 48 -6.73 11.40 4.78
C ALA A 48 -6.62 9.89 4.54
N VAL A 49 -5.70 9.46 3.68
CA VAL A 49 -5.35 8.05 3.47
C VAL A 49 -3.84 7.89 3.37
N MET A 50 -3.29 7.02 4.20
CA MET A 50 -1.85 6.76 4.28
C MET A 50 -1.57 5.26 4.17
N VAL A 51 -0.61 4.88 3.32
CA VAL A 51 -0.18 3.50 3.11
C VAL A 51 1.30 3.39 3.43
N PHE A 52 1.66 2.54 4.37
CA PHE A 52 3.05 2.17 4.64
C PHE A 52 3.37 0.85 3.95
N GLY A 53 4.56 0.77 3.40
CA GLY A 53 5.02 -0.37 2.64
C GLY A 53 6.53 -0.47 2.64
N ARG A 54 7.05 -1.68 2.44
CA ARG A 54 8.46 -1.81 2.07
C ARG A 54 8.71 -1.29 0.67
N ARG A 55 9.91 -0.80 0.45
CA ARG A 55 10.37 -0.46 -0.90
C ARG A 55 10.19 -1.65 -1.84
N GLY A 56 9.54 -1.42 -2.98
CA GLY A 56 9.23 -2.48 -3.95
C GLY A 56 8.11 -3.46 -3.55
N CYS A 57 7.34 -3.19 -2.50
CA CYS A 57 6.21 -4.04 -2.10
C CYS A 57 5.11 -4.06 -3.18
N CYS A 58 4.95 -5.19 -3.87
CA CYS A 58 3.93 -5.35 -4.91
C CYS A 58 2.50 -5.15 -4.37
N MET A 59 2.24 -5.54 -3.12
CA MET A 59 0.93 -5.38 -2.50
C MET A 59 0.59 -3.90 -2.22
N CYS A 60 1.59 -3.06 -1.90
CA CYS A 60 1.37 -1.61 -1.76
C CYS A 60 0.93 -0.98 -3.09
N HIS A 61 1.48 -1.47 -4.21
CA HIS A 61 1.08 -1.03 -5.54
C HIS A 61 -0.38 -1.41 -5.83
N VAL A 62 -0.83 -2.59 -5.40
CA VAL A 62 -2.22 -3.02 -5.54
C VAL A 62 -3.15 -2.09 -4.77
N VAL A 63 -2.87 -1.84 -3.49
CA VAL A 63 -3.67 -0.92 -2.65
C VAL A 63 -3.70 0.48 -3.24
N LYS A 64 -2.54 1.02 -3.65
CA LYS A 64 -2.44 2.35 -4.26
C LYS A 64 -3.32 2.44 -5.51
N ARG A 65 -3.22 1.48 -6.42
CA ARG A 65 -4.00 1.47 -7.67
C ARG A 65 -5.49 1.33 -7.42
N LEU A 66 -5.88 0.49 -6.45
CA LEU A 66 -7.28 0.33 -6.07
C LEU A 66 -7.88 1.67 -5.60
N LEU A 67 -7.21 2.33 -4.64
CA LEU A 67 -7.66 3.61 -4.10
C LEU A 67 -7.71 4.71 -5.16
N GLN A 68 -6.70 4.76 -6.04
CA GLN A 68 -6.69 5.68 -7.19
C GLN A 68 -7.83 5.40 -8.18
N GLY A 69 -8.16 4.12 -8.42
CA GLY A 69 -9.30 3.72 -9.23
C GLY A 69 -10.65 4.15 -8.66
N LEU A 70 -10.74 4.33 -7.34
CA LEU A 70 -11.91 4.87 -6.65
C LEU A 70 -11.93 6.40 -6.60
N GLY A 71 -10.94 7.08 -7.20
CA GLY A 71 -10.83 8.55 -7.21
C GLY A 71 -10.15 9.14 -5.97
N VAL A 72 -9.52 8.34 -5.13
CA VAL A 72 -8.75 8.79 -3.95
C VAL A 72 -7.29 9.00 -4.30
N ASN A 73 -6.64 10.00 -3.70
CA ASN A 73 -5.20 10.21 -3.81
C ASN A 73 -4.48 9.79 -2.50
N PRO A 74 -4.08 8.51 -2.35
CA PRO A 74 -3.40 8.05 -1.15
C PRO A 74 -1.93 8.48 -1.10
N THR A 75 -1.46 8.84 0.08
CA THR A 75 -0.02 9.03 0.35
C THR A 75 0.61 7.67 0.67
N VAL A 76 1.74 7.37 0.04
CA VAL A 76 2.45 6.09 0.23
C VAL A 76 3.85 6.38 0.77
N SER A 77 4.18 5.80 1.92
CA SER A 77 5.53 5.82 2.48
C SER A 77 6.21 4.48 2.23
N GLU A 78 7.28 4.53 1.45
CA GLU A 78 8.17 3.40 1.25
C GLU A 78 9.23 3.38 2.34
N VAL A 79 9.28 2.29 3.08
CA VAL A 79 10.22 2.01 4.15
C VAL A 79 11.37 1.22 3.57
N ASP A 80 12.59 1.72 3.74
CA ASP A 80 13.80 1.00 3.39
C ASP A 80 14.06 -0.15 4.39
N ASP A 81 14.74 -1.20 3.93
CA ASP A 81 14.98 -2.41 4.71
C ASP A 81 15.71 -2.14 6.04
N GLN A 82 16.56 -1.10 6.09
CA GLN A 82 17.31 -0.71 7.29
C GLN A 82 16.42 -0.07 8.36
N ASP A 83 15.33 0.58 7.95
CA ASP A 83 14.41 1.31 8.84
C ASP A 83 13.14 0.50 9.15
N GLU A 84 12.94 -0.65 8.50
CA GLU A 84 11.76 -1.52 8.62
C GLU A 84 11.39 -1.79 10.08
N ALA A 85 12.35 -2.27 10.87
CA ALA A 85 12.11 -2.59 12.27
C ALA A 85 11.72 -1.35 13.10
N ALA A 86 12.33 -0.19 12.83
CA ALA A 86 12.02 1.04 13.54
C ALA A 86 10.60 1.54 13.21
N VAL A 87 10.21 1.50 11.93
CA VAL A 87 8.86 1.89 11.49
C VAL A 87 7.80 0.92 12.00
N ILE A 88 8.06 -0.40 11.96
CA ILE A 88 7.15 -1.40 12.54
C ILE A 88 6.92 -1.14 14.03
N ASN A 89 7.98 -0.88 14.80
CA ASN A 89 7.84 -0.57 16.23
C ASN A 89 7.01 0.71 16.47
N GLN A 90 7.17 1.73 15.64
CA GLN A 90 6.34 2.94 15.72
C GLN A 90 4.87 2.67 15.36
N LEU A 91 4.64 1.89 14.29
CA LEU A 91 3.30 1.46 13.89
C LEU A 91 2.62 0.68 15.01
N LEU A 92 3.31 -0.31 15.59
CA LEU A 92 2.81 -1.07 16.74
C LEU A 92 2.43 -0.16 17.89
N LYS A 93 3.26 0.83 18.22
CA LYS A 93 2.96 1.79 19.28
C LYS A 93 1.67 2.58 19.02
N ILE A 94 1.44 3.01 17.78
CA ILE A 94 0.21 3.73 17.40
C ILE A 94 -1.00 2.79 17.49
N ILE A 95 -0.86 1.58 16.94
CA ILE A 95 -1.92 0.57 16.91
C ILE A 95 -2.32 0.12 18.32
N SER A 96 -1.35 -0.06 19.23
CA SER A 96 -1.61 -0.44 20.62
C SER A 96 -2.31 0.66 21.42
N VAL A 97 -2.18 1.94 21.05
CA VAL A 97 -2.93 3.03 21.67
C VAL A 97 -4.40 3.00 21.25
N ASP A 98 -4.67 2.65 19.99
CA ASP A 98 -6.04 2.55 19.46
C ASP A 98 -6.77 1.24 19.86
N GLN A 99 -6.03 0.25 20.35
CA GLN A 99 -6.51 -1.09 20.73
C GLN A 99 -6.80 -1.21 22.24
N GLU A 100 -7.60 -0.32 22.80
CA GLU A 100 -8.22 -0.51 24.12
C GLU A 100 -9.54 -1.32 24.05
N SER A 101 -9.89 -1.85 22.87
CA SER A 101 -11.10 -2.67 22.68
C SER A 101 -10.90 -3.80 21.66
N GLY A 102 -10.64 -5.01 22.18
CA GLY A 102 -10.88 -6.27 21.46
C GLY A 102 -9.62 -6.94 20.91
N GLY A 103 -9.16 -7.99 21.60
CA GLY A 103 -7.87 -8.60 21.37
C GLY A 103 -7.68 -9.26 20.00
N GLN A 104 -6.40 -9.35 19.61
CA GLN A 104 -5.83 -10.54 18.97
C GLN A 104 -4.29 -10.49 19.00
N ASP A 105 -3.76 -11.52 19.64
CA ASP A 105 -2.53 -12.28 19.40
C ASP A 105 -1.32 -11.58 18.75
N GLY A 106 -0.20 -11.55 19.47
CA GLY A 106 1.19 -11.44 19.00
C GLY A 106 1.45 -10.78 17.64
N SER A 107 0.89 -9.58 17.39
CA SER A 107 0.72 -9.05 16.04
C SER A 107 2.06 -8.62 15.42
N SER A 108 2.59 -9.44 14.52
CA SER A 108 3.60 -8.99 13.56
C SER A 108 2.92 -8.09 12.53
N VAL A 109 3.32 -6.83 12.45
CA VAL A 109 2.82 -5.90 11.42
C VAL A 109 3.26 -6.40 10.05
N GLN A 110 2.29 -6.73 9.18
CA GLN A 110 2.55 -7.13 7.81
C GLN A 110 2.24 -5.98 6.86
N PHE A 111 3.18 -5.64 5.97
CA PHE A 111 2.94 -4.66 4.92
C PHE A 111 2.06 -5.23 3.80
N PRO A 112 1.17 -4.41 3.19
CA PRO A 112 0.94 -2.99 3.45
C PRO A 112 0.16 -2.73 4.74
N VAL A 113 0.42 -1.59 5.39
CA VAL A 113 -0.39 -1.08 6.50
C VAL A 113 -1.09 0.18 6.04
N VAL A 114 -2.41 0.22 6.17
CA VAL A 114 -3.26 1.30 5.67
C VAL A 114 -3.93 2.01 6.84
N PHE A 115 -3.90 3.33 6.78
CA PHE A 115 -4.62 4.24 7.67
C PHE A 115 -5.60 5.07 6.86
N VAL A 116 -6.77 5.31 7.45
CA VAL A 116 -7.84 6.11 6.86
C VAL A 116 -8.37 7.06 7.93
N GLY A 117 -8.44 8.35 7.62
CA GLY A 117 -8.88 9.39 8.56
C GLY A 117 -8.06 9.44 9.85
N GLY A 118 -6.76 9.15 9.77
CA GLY A 118 -5.88 9.11 10.93
C GLY A 118 -5.96 7.86 11.82
N LYS A 119 -6.79 6.87 11.46
CA LYS A 119 -6.99 5.63 12.26
C LYS A 119 -6.46 4.40 11.52
N LEU A 120 -6.04 3.38 12.27
CA LEU A 120 -5.65 2.09 11.67
C LEU A 120 -6.83 1.49 10.91
N PHE A 121 -6.67 1.38 9.59
CA PHE A 121 -7.62 0.66 8.75
C PHE A 121 -7.23 -0.81 8.60
N GLY A 122 -5.94 -1.14 8.54
CA GLY A 122 -5.44 -2.52 8.55
C GLY A 122 -4.59 -2.87 7.34
N GLY A 123 -4.52 -4.16 7.00
CA GLY A 123 -3.72 -4.67 5.88
C GLY A 123 -4.46 -4.75 4.54
N LEU A 124 -3.80 -5.35 3.55
CA LEU A 124 -4.39 -5.63 2.23
C LEU A 124 -5.72 -6.39 2.35
N GLU A 125 -5.77 -7.41 3.20
CA GLU A 125 -6.95 -8.29 3.34
C GLU A 125 -8.20 -7.50 3.74
N ARG A 126 -8.07 -6.58 4.71
CA ARG A 126 -9.18 -5.72 5.14
C ARG A 126 -9.60 -4.74 4.04
N VAL A 127 -8.65 -4.17 3.30
CA VAL A 127 -8.93 -3.31 2.13
C VAL A 127 -9.69 -4.07 1.04
N MET A 128 -9.26 -5.29 0.74
CA MET A 128 -9.93 -6.10 -0.27
C MET A 128 -11.33 -6.52 0.19
N ALA A 129 -11.49 -6.93 1.45
CA ALA A 129 -12.77 -7.31 2.02
C ALA A 129 -13.79 -6.17 1.94
N THR A 130 -13.43 -4.96 2.36
CA THR A 130 -14.33 -3.80 2.30
C THR A 130 -14.58 -3.30 0.89
N HIS A 131 -13.62 -3.48 -0.03
CA HIS A 131 -13.84 -3.19 -1.44
C HIS A 131 -14.89 -4.13 -2.04
N ILE A 132 -14.79 -5.44 -1.75
CA ILE A 132 -15.73 -6.46 -2.23
C ILE A 132 -17.11 -6.28 -1.61
N SER A 133 -17.20 -5.92 -0.32
CA SER A 133 -18.48 -5.64 0.35
C SER A 133 -19.13 -4.33 -0.09
N GLY A 134 -18.38 -3.45 -0.77
CA GLY A 134 -18.85 -2.11 -1.17
C GLY A 134 -18.78 -1.07 -0.06
N GLU A 135 -18.26 -1.41 1.12
CA GLU A 135 -18.15 -0.51 2.27
C GLU A 135 -16.93 0.41 2.22
N LEU A 136 -15.97 0.16 1.33
CA LEU A 136 -14.76 0.98 1.24
C LEU A 136 -15.06 2.44 0.85
N VAL A 137 -15.97 2.66 -0.12
CA VAL A 137 -16.33 4.00 -0.58
C VAL A 137 -16.96 4.87 0.53
N PRO A 138 -17.98 4.42 1.29
CA PRO A 138 -18.54 5.23 2.36
C PRO A 138 -17.51 5.56 3.46
N ILE A 139 -16.61 4.62 3.80
CA ILE A 139 -15.53 4.86 4.77
C ILE A 139 -14.57 5.96 4.27
N LEU A 140 -14.19 5.91 3.00
CA LEU A 140 -13.32 6.92 2.38
C LEU A 140 -13.99 8.30 2.31
N LYS A 141 -15.31 8.34 2.10
CA LYS A 141 -16.09 9.58 2.13
C LYS A 141 -16.16 10.19 3.52
N GLU A 142 -16.41 9.38 4.55
CA GLU A 142 -16.40 9.83 5.95
C GLU A 142 -15.03 10.40 6.34
N ALA A 143 -13.95 9.78 5.87
CA ALA A 143 -12.58 10.26 6.09
C ALA A 143 -12.20 11.51 5.28
N GLY A 144 -13.09 12.04 4.44
CA GLY A 144 -12.82 13.20 3.58
C GLY A 144 -11.81 12.92 2.46
N ALA A 145 -11.56 11.64 2.16
CA ALA A 145 -10.63 11.23 1.11
C ALA A 145 -11.25 11.30 -0.30
N LEU A 146 -12.58 11.39 -0.37
CA LEU A 146 -13.36 11.43 -1.60
C LEU A 146 -14.47 12.48 -1.49
N TRP A 147 -14.57 13.35 -2.51
CA TRP A 147 -15.59 14.40 -2.62
C TRP A 147 -16.62 14.02 -3.71
N LEU A 148 -17.57 13.15 -3.37
CA LEU A 148 -18.75 12.85 -4.20
C LEU A 148 -20.04 13.12 -3.40
#